data_AF-A0A429JRP2-F1
#
_entry.id   AF-A0A429JRP2-F1
#
_cell.length_a   1.000
_cell.length_b   1.000
_cell.length_c   1.000
_cell.angle_alpha   90.00
_cell.angle_beta   90.00
_cell.angle_gamma   90.00
#
_symmetry.space_group_name_H-M   'P 1'
#
loop_
_entity.id
_entity.type
_entity.pdbx_description
1 polymer ?
#
loop_
_entity_poly.entity_id
_entity_poly.type
_entity_poly.pdbx_seq_one_letter_code
_entity_poly.pdbx_strand_id
1 'polypeptide(L)'
;MSMVAAVALALQPGTALATRGLFTYTPPPVEEALQAPRVGTCYAMEGDGPVENQTRYEAQLFRGANCSGLEGVLQPGQRQRNAVFSSVRFVGHGSAGGYFSYSLAPLREVLANPQADRCIDIRGEGHAANRTDKVVLLFTRPGCPGTADAKIYANEQVSHSRFESVEFVS
;
A
#
# COMPACT_ATOMS: atom_id res chain seq x y z
N MET A 1 90.21 14.56 20.07
CA MET A 1 90.22 14.45 18.59
C MET A 1 89.04 13.56 18.23
N SER A 2 87.88 14.12 17.92
CA SER A 2 87.43 14.46 16.55
C SER A 2 87.16 13.22 15.70
N MET A 3 85.88 12.87 15.49
CA MET A 3 85.23 12.91 14.17
C MET A 3 83.72 12.64 14.31
N VAL A 4 82.94 13.57 13.79
CA VAL A 4 81.50 13.49 13.56
C VAL A 4 81.28 12.67 12.29
N ALA A 5 80.31 11.76 12.29
CA ALA A 5 79.75 11.19 11.07
C ALA A 5 78.22 11.28 11.16
N ALA A 6 77.63 12.17 10.35
CA ALA A 6 76.22 12.23 10.08
C ALA A 6 75.96 11.56 8.73
N VAL A 7 75.04 10.59 8.67
CA VAL A 7 74.41 10.18 7.40
C VAL A 7 72.92 9.90 7.62
N ALA A 8 72.14 10.79 7.02
CA ALA A 8 70.76 10.75 6.55
C ALA A 8 69.81 9.59 6.94
N LEU A 9 68.69 9.98 7.55
CA LEU A 9 67.41 9.28 7.48
C LEU A 9 66.94 9.18 6.02
N ALA A 10 66.74 7.96 5.53
CA ALA A 10 65.81 7.70 4.44
C ALA A 10 64.84 6.60 4.89
N LEU A 11 63.74 7.00 5.53
CA LEU A 11 62.58 6.12 5.65
C LEU A 11 62.10 5.84 4.22
N GLN A 12 62.24 4.60 3.76
CA GLN A 12 61.62 4.17 2.52
C GLN A 12 60.10 4.29 2.71
N PRO A 13 59.38 5.02 1.83
CA PRO A 13 57.93 5.03 1.87
C PRO A 13 57.45 3.61 1.61
N GLY A 14 56.70 3.06 2.56
CA GLY A 14 56.11 1.74 2.47
C GLY A 14 55.27 1.65 1.20
N THR A 15 55.69 0.81 0.25
CA THR A 15 54.83 0.42 -0.86
C THR A 15 53.86 -0.63 -0.36
N ALA A 16 52.84 -0.19 0.35
CA ALA A 16 51.60 -0.94 0.43
C ALA A 16 51.00 -0.91 -0.98
N LEU A 17 51.30 -1.94 -1.78
CA LEU A 17 50.53 -2.25 -2.97
C LEU A 17 49.12 -2.62 -2.50
N ALA A 18 48.25 -1.61 -2.40
CA ALA A 18 46.83 -1.84 -2.42
C ALA A 18 46.53 -2.54 -3.75
N THR A 19 46.32 -3.85 -3.67
CA THR A 19 45.74 -4.65 -4.75
C THR A 19 44.57 -3.84 -5.30
N ARG A 20 44.66 -3.42 -6.56
CA ARG A 20 43.56 -2.74 -7.27
C ARG A 20 42.42 -3.75 -7.43
N GLY A 21 41.62 -3.91 -6.38
CA GLY A 21 40.32 -4.56 -6.43
C GLY A 21 39.28 -3.49 -6.75
N LEU A 22 38.70 -3.56 -7.95
CA LEU A 22 37.49 -2.80 -8.25
C LEU A 22 36.33 -3.46 -7.50
N PHE A 23 35.76 -2.76 -6.54
CA PHE A 23 34.50 -3.14 -5.90
C PHE A 23 33.37 -2.41 -6.61
N THR A 24 32.76 -3.08 -7.60
CA THR A 24 31.52 -2.64 -8.24
C THR A 24 30.35 -3.31 -7.54
N TYR A 25 29.45 -2.51 -6.99
CA TYR A 25 28.15 -2.95 -6.50
C TYR A 25 27.06 -2.21 -7.25
N THR A 26 25.96 -2.90 -7.52
CA THR A 26 24.72 -2.28 -8.00
C THR A 26 23.92 -1.91 -6.75
N PRO A 27 23.68 -0.60 -6.48
CA PRO A 27 22.81 -0.24 -5.37
C PRO A 27 21.41 -0.86 -5.60
N PRO A 28 20.84 -1.59 -4.63
CA PRO A 28 19.40 -1.84 -4.62
C PRO A 28 18.66 -0.49 -4.64
N PRO A 29 17.52 -0.38 -5.33
CA PRO A 29 16.80 0.88 -5.41
C PRO A 29 16.45 1.33 -3.99
N VAL A 30 16.70 2.59 -3.70
CA VAL A 30 16.20 3.25 -2.48
C VAL A 30 14.71 3.00 -2.44
N GLU A 31 14.19 2.52 -1.31
CA GLU A 31 12.74 2.43 -1.10
C GLU A 31 12.18 3.86 -1.07
N GLU A 32 11.74 4.33 -2.23
CA GLU A 32 11.14 5.66 -2.38
C GLU A 32 9.69 5.61 -1.89
N ALA A 33 9.43 6.23 -0.73
CA ALA A 33 8.10 6.35 -0.19
C ALA A 33 7.45 7.67 -0.62
N LEU A 34 6.34 7.58 -1.36
CA LEU A 34 5.50 8.73 -1.65
C LEU A 34 4.57 9.01 -0.46
N GLN A 35 4.79 10.11 0.24
CA GLN A 35 3.96 10.51 1.38
C GLN A 35 2.74 11.32 0.94
N ALA A 36 1.58 10.99 1.51
CA ALA A 36 0.32 11.71 1.34
C ALA A 36 -0.03 12.05 -0.14
N PRO A 37 -0.19 11.04 -1.02
CA PRO A 37 -0.54 11.29 -2.41
C PRO A 37 -1.91 11.95 -2.54
N ARG A 38 -2.02 12.83 -3.52
CA ARG A 38 -3.26 13.50 -3.92
C ARG A 38 -4.00 12.64 -4.94
N VAL A 39 -5.30 12.48 -4.74
CA VAL A 39 -6.17 11.77 -5.68
C VAL A 39 -6.16 12.47 -7.04
N GLY A 40 -6.12 11.68 -8.12
CA GLY A 40 -6.13 12.15 -9.50
C GLY A 40 -4.80 12.69 -10.01
N THR A 41 -3.80 12.90 -9.14
CA THR A 41 -2.46 13.33 -9.55
C THR A 41 -1.67 12.14 -10.10
N CYS A 42 -1.07 12.32 -11.27
CA CYS A 42 -0.14 11.35 -11.83
C CYS A 42 1.28 11.65 -11.34
N TYR A 43 1.90 10.67 -10.69
CA TYR A 43 3.26 10.77 -10.17
C TYR A 43 4.19 10.01 -11.10
N ALA A 44 5.21 10.68 -11.62
CA ALA A 44 6.31 10.04 -12.33
C ALA A 44 7.22 9.39 -11.29
N MET A 45 7.14 8.06 -11.19
CA MET A 45 7.97 7.26 -10.31
C MET A 45 8.12 5.87 -10.91
N GLU A 46 9.34 5.36 -10.87
CA GLU A 46 9.69 4.07 -11.45
C GLU A 46 9.73 3.03 -10.33
N GLY A 47 9.13 1.87 -10.61
CA GLY A 47 9.22 0.70 -9.76
C GLY A 47 9.55 -0.52 -10.60
N ASP A 48 10.49 -1.33 -10.12
CA ASP A 48 10.85 -2.64 -10.67
C ASP A 48 11.16 -3.57 -9.49
N GLY A 49 10.10 -4.13 -8.89
CA GLY A 49 10.20 -4.94 -7.69
C GLY A 49 8.97 -4.93 -6.79
N PRO A 50 9.13 -5.22 -5.50
CA PRO A 50 8.03 -5.21 -4.54
C PRO A 50 7.44 -3.82 -4.37
N VAL A 51 6.12 -3.76 -4.27
CA VAL A 51 5.38 -2.51 -4.03
C VAL A 51 4.23 -2.80 -3.07
N GLU A 52 3.95 -1.84 -2.20
CA GLU A 52 2.85 -1.92 -1.24
C GLU A 52 2.08 -0.61 -1.21
N ASN A 53 0.76 -0.71 -1.25
CA ASN A 53 -0.11 0.45 -1.12
C ASN A 53 -0.61 0.57 0.32
N GLN A 54 0.12 1.30 1.17
CA GLN A 54 -0.31 1.60 2.54
C GLN A 54 -1.21 2.84 2.62
N THR A 55 -1.62 3.39 1.49
CA THR A 55 -2.55 4.51 1.46
C THR A 55 -3.99 4.03 1.57
N ARG A 56 -4.91 4.95 1.86
CA ARG A 56 -6.34 4.67 1.83
C ARG A 56 -6.93 4.64 0.41
N TYR A 57 -6.18 4.97 -0.63
CA TYR A 57 -6.70 5.09 -1.99
C TYR A 57 -6.30 3.89 -2.84
N GLU A 58 -7.07 3.59 -3.89
CA GLU A 58 -6.61 2.65 -4.91
C GLU A 58 -5.42 3.25 -5.65
N ALA A 59 -4.34 2.49 -5.81
CA ALA A 59 -3.17 2.89 -6.59
C ALA A 59 -3.18 2.18 -7.95
N GLN A 60 -3.22 2.95 -9.03
CA GLN A 60 -3.14 2.48 -10.40
C GLN A 60 -1.70 2.61 -10.90
N LEU A 61 -1.09 1.49 -11.27
CA LEU A 61 0.28 1.40 -11.77
C LEU A 61 0.29 1.42 -13.30
N PHE A 62 1.18 2.20 -13.90
CA PHE A 62 1.22 2.42 -15.35
C PHE A 62 2.61 2.12 -15.92
N ARG A 63 2.69 1.46 -17.08
CA ARG A 63 3.96 1.22 -17.80
C ARG A 63 4.55 2.48 -18.42
N GLY A 64 3.71 3.40 -18.83
CA GLY A 64 4.13 4.62 -19.51
C GLY A 64 4.24 5.80 -18.56
N ALA A 65 4.92 6.85 -19.03
CA ALA A 65 4.86 8.16 -18.42
C ALA A 65 3.45 8.77 -18.51
N ASN A 66 3.17 9.74 -17.64
CA ASN A 66 1.89 10.46 -17.58
C ASN A 66 0.66 9.54 -17.43
N CYS A 67 0.83 8.42 -16.73
CA CYS A 67 -0.24 7.48 -16.41
C CYS A 67 -0.91 6.89 -17.66
N SER A 68 -0.06 6.51 -18.63
CA SER A 68 -0.47 5.81 -19.84
C SER A 68 -0.13 4.32 -19.76
N GLY A 69 -0.96 3.46 -20.35
CA GLY A 69 -0.77 2.01 -20.32
C GLY A 69 -0.91 1.41 -18.91
N LEU A 70 -2.16 1.31 -18.43
CA LEU A 70 -2.48 0.71 -17.13
C LEU A 70 -1.95 -0.73 -17.07
N GLU A 71 -1.10 -1.01 -16.10
CA GLU A 71 -0.48 -2.31 -15.87
C GLU A 71 -1.21 -3.10 -14.78
N GLY A 72 -1.58 -2.41 -13.70
CA GLY A 72 -2.09 -3.07 -12.52
C GLY A 72 -2.69 -2.10 -11.51
N VAL A 73 -3.35 -2.68 -10.52
CA VAL A 73 -4.05 -1.96 -9.47
C VAL A 73 -3.71 -2.58 -8.12
N LEU A 74 -3.41 -1.74 -7.14
CA LEU A 74 -3.22 -2.13 -5.75
C LEU A 74 -4.31 -1.48 -4.90
N GLN A 75 -5.12 -2.31 -4.26
CA GLN A 75 -6.06 -1.84 -3.25
C GLN A 75 -5.32 -1.43 -1.97
N PRO A 76 -5.94 -0.61 -1.10
CA PRO A 76 -5.42 -0.29 0.23
C PRO A 76 -4.98 -1.53 1.01
N GLY A 77 -3.74 -1.52 1.52
CA GLY A 77 -3.11 -2.63 2.24
C GLY A 77 -2.61 -3.78 1.36
N GLN A 78 -2.76 -3.72 0.04
CA GLN A 78 -2.23 -4.75 -0.85
C GLN A 78 -0.75 -4.55 -1.14
N ARG A 79 -0.06 -5.69 -1.25
CA ARG A 79 1.33 -5.80 -1.68
C ARG A 79 1.43 -6.67 -2.92
N GLN A 80 2.25 -6.26 -3.87
CA GLN A 80 2.64 -7.04 -5.03
C GLN A 80 4.15 -7.27 -4.99
N ARG A 81 4.59 -8.52 -5.20
CA ARG A 81 6.01 -8.89 -5.07
C ARG A 81 6.87 -8.39 -6.23
N ASN A 82 6.32 -8.39 -7.44
CA ASN A 82 6.99 -7.98 -8.66
C ASN A 82 6.02 -7.08 -9.43
N ALA A 83 6.21 -5.77 -9.35
CA ALA A 83 5.53 -4.79 -10.17
C ALA A 83 6.57 -4.01 -10.97
N VAL A 84 6.22 -3.71 -12.22
CA VAL A 84 7.05 -2.88 -13.08
C VAL A 84 6.19 -1.74 -13.62
N PHE A 85 6.53 -0.51 -13.27
CA PHE A 85 5.76 0.68 -13.63
C PHE A 85 6.66 1.92 -13.72
N SER A 86 6.21 2.93 -14.46
CA SER A 86 6.91 4.22 -14.67
C SER A 86 6.08 5.43 -14.23
N SER A 87 4.81 5.21 -13.86
CA SER A 87 4.03 6.20 -13.14
C SER A 87 2.92 5.56 -12.31
N VAL A 88 2.42 6.28 -11.32
CA VAL A 88 1.29 5.88 -10.47
C VAL A 88 0.25 6.98 -10.37
N ARG A 89 -1.02 6.60 -10.29
CA ARG A 89 -2.13 7.51 -9.96
C ARG A 89 -2.98 6.92 -8.85
N PHE A 90 -3.31 7.73 -7.86
CA PHE A 90 -4.23 7.34 -6.79
C PHE A 90 -5.64 7.79 -7.15
N VAL A 91 -6.62 6.90 -6.99
CA VAL A 91 -8.03 7.13 -7.36
C VAL A 91 -8.99 6.69 -6.25
N GLY A 92 -10.25 7.11 -6.38
CA GLY A 92 -11.34 6.72 -5.49
C GLY A 92 -11.60 7.68 -4.34
N HIS A 93 -12.59 7.35 -3.52
CA HIS A 93 -13.03 8.13 -2.36
C HIS A 93 -12.23 7.80 -1.08
N GLY A 94 -11.34 6.81 -1.16
CA GLY A 94 -10.59 6.28 -0.03
C GLY A 94 -11.23 4.98 0.50
N SER A 95 -10.57 4.31 1.44
CA SER A 95 -11.08 3.14 2.13
C SER A 95 -11.65 3.51 3.49
N ALA A 96 -12.60 2.69 3.95
CA ALA A 96 -12.92 2.56 5.37
C ALA A 96 -11.81 1.75 6.05
N GLY A 97 -10.88 2.44 6.70
CA GLY A 97 -9.72 1.84 7.35
C GLY A 97 -10.14 0.90 8.48
N GLY A 98 -9.61 -0.33 8.48
CA GLY A 98 -9.96 -1.37 9.45
C GLY A 98 -10.59 -2.59 8.79
N TYR A 99 -11.50 -3.26 9.48
CA TYR A 99 -12.17 -4.45 8.94
C TYR A 99 -13.66 -4.51 9.25
N PHE A 100 -14.44 -4.97 8.28
CA PHE A 100 -15.84 -5.32 8.44
C PHE A 100 -15.96 -6.84 8.41
N SER A 101 -16.51 -7.43 9.46
CA SER A 101 -16.69 -8.89 9.53
C SER A 101 -18.16 -9.24 9.53
N TYR A 102 -18.55 -10.26 8.78
CA TYR A 102 -19.94 -10.68 8.66
C TYR A 102 -20.07 -12.21 8.56
N SER A 103 -21.24 -12.72 8.92
CA SER A 103 -21.59 -14.13 8.76
C SER A 103 -22.17 -14.37 7.37
N LEU A 104 -21.64 -15.36 6.67
CA LEU A 104 -22.23 -15.96 5.48
C LEU A 104 -22.33 -17.45 5.75
N ALA A 105 -23.50 -17.92 6.20
CA ALA A 105 -23.64 -19.27 6.73
C ALA A 105 -23.00 -20.34 5.82
N PRO A 106 -22.12 -21.21 6.35
CA PRO A 106 -21.71 -21.39 7.76
C PRO A 106 -20.43 -20.63 8.17
N LEU A 107 -19.90 -19.76 7.32
CA LEU A 107 -18.59 -19.11 7.48
C LEU A 107 -18.68 -17.67 8.02
N ARG A 108 -17.55 -17.19 8.52
CA ARG A 108 -17.34 -15.77 8.82
C ARG A 108 -16.39 -15.19 7.78
N GLU A 109 -16.82 -14.12 7.15
CA GLU A 109 -16.09 -13.40 6.12
C GLU A 109 -15.60 -12.06 6.66
N VAL A 110 -14.57 -11.51 6.01
CA VAL A 110 -13.96 -10.23 6.39
C VAL A 110 -13.66 -9.41 5.13
N LEU A 111 -14.10 -8.16 5.12
CA LEU A 111 -13.59 -7.13 4.23
C LEU A 111 -12.55 -6.30 4.99
N ALA A 112 -11.30 -6.35 4.53
CA ALA A 112 -10.23 -5.51 5.05
C ALA A 112 -10.11 -4.25 4.19
N ASN A 113 -10.07 -3.08 4.83
CA ASN A 113 -10.01 -1.76 4.20
C ASN A 113 -10.95 -1.58 3.00
N PRO A 114 -12.26 -1.89 3.12
CA PRO A 114 -13.19 -1.78 2.01
C PRO A 114 -13.26 -0.36 1.47
N GLN A 115 -13.57 -0.22 0.18
CA GLN A 115 -13.75 1.09 -0.46
C GLN A 115 -14.89 1.86 0.21
N ALA A 116 -14.67 3.14 0.50
CA ALA A 116 -15.67 4.06 1.03
C ALA A 116 -16.51 4.68 -0.10
N ASP A 117 -17.70 5.15 0.26
CA ASP A 117 -18.65 5.88 -0.60
C ASP A 117 -18.95 5.15 -1.91
N ARG A 118 -18.97 3.82 -1.85
CA ARG A 118 -19.29 2.91 -2.94
C ARG A 118 -20.05 1.70 -2.43
N CYS A 119 -21.00 1.26 -3.23
CA CYS A 119 -21.68 0.00 -3.04
C CYS A 119 -20.79 -1.20 -3.26
N ILE A 120 -20.78 -2.09 -2.28
CA ILE A 120 -20.09 -3.37 -2.33
C ILE A 120 -21.13 -4.47 -2.20
N ASP A 121 -21.26 -5.28 -3.24
CA ASP A 121 -22.17 -6.42 -3.25
C ASP A 121 -21.56 -7.58 -2.45
N ILE A 122 -22.13 -7.80 -1.27
CA ILE A 122 -21.81 -8.92 -0.39
C ILE A 122 -23.08 -9.44 0.25
N ARG A 123 -23.15 -10.76 0.43
CA ARG A 123 -24.25 -11.40 1.13
C ARG A 123 -23.85 -11.72 2.55
N GLY A 124 -24.66 -11.29 3.50
CA GLY A 124 -24.49 -11.63 4.91
C GLY A 124 -25.83 -11.99 5.56
N GLU A 125 -25.77 -12.95 6.47
CA GLU A 125 -26.91 -13.41 7.27
C GLU A 125 -26.45 -13.78 8.68
N GLY A 126 -27.06 -13.17 9.70
CA GLY A 126 -26.72 -13.39 11.10
C GLY A 126 -25.96 -12.21 11.69
N HIS A 127 -24.65 -12.35 11.92
CA HIS A 127 -23.84 -11.33 12.57
C HIS A 127 -23.12 -10.42 11.58
N ALA A 128 -23.03 -9.13 11.91
CA ALA A 128 -22.16 -8.17 11.24
C ALA A 128 -21.52 -7.24 12.28
N ALA A 129 -20.22 -7.00 12.16
CA ALA A 129 -19.46 -6.14 13.06
C ALA A 129 -18.58 -5.18 12.28
N ASN A 130 -18.66 -3.91 12.65
CA ASN A 130 -17.91 -2.84 12.03
C ASN A 130 -16.71 -2.45 12.91
N ARG A 131 -15.52 -2.81 12.46
CA ARG A 131 -14.24 -2.35 13.02
C ARG A 131 -13.50 -1.46 12.03
N THR A 132 -14.24 -0.78 11.16
CA THR A 132 -13.72 0.28 10.31
C THR A 132 -13.88 1.65 10.96
N ASP A 133 -13.21 2.66 10.41
CA ASP A 133 -13.33 4.07 10.79
C ASP A 133 -14.54 4.79 10.16
N LYS A 134 -15.37 4.07 9.38
CA LYS A 134 -16.58 4.58 8.72
C LYS A 134 -17.83 3.97 9.32
N VAL A 135 -18.98 4.57 9.01
CA VAL A 135 -20.26 3.94 9.30
C VAL A 135 -20.62 2.98 8.17
N VAL A 136 -21.11 1.79 8.50
CA VAL A 136 -21.60 0.82 7.51
C VAL A 136 -23.12 0.89 7.42
N LEU A 137 -23.61 1.04 6.20
CA LEU A 137 -25.02 0.89 5.84
C LEU A 137 -25.22 -0.50 5.25
N LEU A 138 -26.23 -1.22 5.72
CA LEU A 138 -26.60 -2.55 5.23
C LEU A 138 -27.87 -2.45 4.37
N PHE A 139 -27.86 -3.07 3.20
CA PHE A 139 -28.97 -3.04 2.26
C PHE A 139 -29.41 -4.46 1.91
N THR A 140 -30.72 -4.68 1.85
CA THR A 140 -31.31 -5.99 1.51
C THR A 140 -31.24 -6.35 0.02
N ARG A 141 -30.80 -5.41 -0.82
CA ARG A 141 -30.68 -5.59 -2.28
C ARG A 141 -29.25 -5.36 -2.73
N PRO A 142 -28.79 -6.00 -3.82
CA PRO A 142 -27.51 -5.70 -4.44
C PRO A 142 -27.49 -4.30 -5.07
N GLY A 143 -26.32 -3.66 -5.11
CA GLY A 143 -26.02 -2.37 -5.74
C GLY A 143 -26.42 -1.14 -4.92
N CYS A 144 -26.72 -1.31 -3.63
CA CYS A 144 -27.37 -0.39 -2.68
C CYS A 144 -28.49 0.54 -3.22
N PRO A 145 -29.56 0.03 -3.85
CA PRO A 145 -30.77 0.82 -4.06
C PRO A 145 -31.61 0.91 -2.77
N GLY A 146 -32.21 2.07 -2.53
CA GLY A 146 -33.22 2.27 -1.48
C GLY A 146 -32.66 2.77 -0.14
N THR A 147 -33.43 2.55 0.93
CA THR A 147 -33.05 2.94 2.30
C THR A 147 -32.29 1.78 2.95
N ALA A 148 -31.22 2.10 3.68
CA ALA A 148 -30.50 1.11 4.46
C ALA A 148 -31.42 0.50 5.52
N ASP A 149 -31.36 -0.83 5.65
CA ASP A 149 -32.14 -1.60 6.63
C ASP A 149 -31.52 -1.49 8.03
N ALA A 150 -30.19 -1.40 8.07
CA ALA A 150 -29.44 -1.20 9.31
C ALA A 150 -28.24 -0.28 9.08
N LYS A 151 -27.81 0.34 10.18
CA LYS A 151 -26.62 1.18 10.26
C LYS A 151 -25.77 0.66 11.42
N ILE A 152 -24.47 0.49 11.18
CA ILE A 152 -23.51 0.01 12.17
C ILE A 152 -22.41 1.06 12.31
N TYR A 153 -22.36 1.76 13.44
CA TYR A 153 -21.30 2.75 13.69
C TYR A 153 -19.97 2.05 13.96
N ALA A 154 -18.88 2.83 13.95
CA ALA A 154 -17.55 2.31 14.25
C ALA A 154 -17.54 1.63 15.62
N ASN A 155 -16.93 0.44 15.69
CA ASN A 155 -16.86 -0.45 16.85
C ASN A 155 -18.18 -1.07 17.32
N GLU A 156 -19.26 -0.93 16.55
CA GLU A 156 -20.53 -1.60 16.84
C GLU A 156 -20.67 -2.93 16.08
N GLN A 157 -21.69 -3.68 16.48
CA GLN A 157 -22.11 -4.90 15.83
C GLN A 157 -23.63 -5.05 15.90
N VAL A 158 -24.18 -5.78 14.95
CA VAL A 158 -25.58 -6.19 14.93
C VAL A 158 -25.66 -7.70 14.82
N SER A 159 -26.72 -8.26 15.39
CA SER A 159 -27.13 -9.66 15.23
C SER A 159 -28.43 -9.71 14.44
N HIS A 160 -28.69 -10.88 13.84
CA HIS A 160 -29.89 -11.16 13.04
C HIS A 160 -30.09 -10.21 11.83
N SER A 161 -29.00 -9.71 11.25
CA SER A 161 -29.05 -8.91 10.02
C SER A 161 -29.05 -9.79 8.78
N ARG A 162 -29.77 -9.38 7.72
CA ARG A 162 -29.67 -9.96 6.38
C ARG A 162 -29.47 -8.85 5.34
N PHE A 163 -28.44 -8.97 4.52
CA PHE A 163 -28.10 -7.96 3.53
C PHE A 163 -27.46 -8.57 2.28
N GLU A 164 -27.57 -7.88 1.15
CA GLU A 164 -27.01 -8.24 -0.15
C GLU A 164 -26.06 -7.17 -0.73
N SER A 165 -26.00 -5.99 -0.12
CA SER A 165 -24.91 -5.03 -0.34
C SER A 165 -24.68 -4.17 0.89
N VAL A 166 -23.51 -3.54 0.94
CA VAL A 166 -23.12 -2.60 1.98
C VAL A 166 -22.50 -1.35 1.38
N GLU A 167 -22.58 -0.25 2.12
CA GLU A 167 -21.88 0.99 1.81
C GLU A 167 -21.17 1.51 3.06
N PHE A 168 -19.92 1.94 2.91
CA PHE A 168 -19.14 2.56 3.97
C PHE A 168 -19.14 4.07 3.78
N VAL A 169 -19.92 4.79 4.57
CA VAL A 169 -20.17 6.23 4.35
C VAL A 169 -19.26 7.12 5.17
N SER A 170 -18.79 8.20 4.54
CA SER A 170 -17.91 9.23 5.11
C SER A 170 -18.56 10.21 6.06
#